data_AF-A0AA37LAW5-F1
#
_entry.id   AF-A0AA37LAW5-F1
#
_cell.length_a   1.000
_cell.length_b   1.000
_cell.length_c   1.000
_cell.angle_alpha   90.00
_cell.angle_beta   90.00
_cell.angle_gamma   90.00
#
_symmetry.space_group_name_H-M   'P 1'
#
loop_
_entity.id
_entity.type
_entity.pdbx_description
1 polymer ?
#
loop_
_entity_poly.entity_id
_entity_poly.type
_entity_poly.pdbx_seq_one_letter_code
_entity_poly.pdbx_strand_id
1 'polypeptide(L)'
;MASASASASPGPAPWRASFLKNVNDMASPEFNLATLHATTAAGAVSAVPRLRTVIFRGLWASLPVNPKNTADLNPPVYESDLLTLTTDARMAKVPDFFGSATPTMGAQGSGGGGPVEACFWTEAKVQWRVRGDAYVLGPDIEHDSPGAAALRETLLGRMRRVSDADAQRRRKEELPEGKTAAADEDWSFAREVTAHFGNLSPAMRGTFRNPEPGASRRANPPDDQHKLGQKVEDLHDEVARANFRVVVIVPTEVDETDLSDAEDPRRWLYRFVGASADSQPTDGAERSNGWEKIELWP
;
A
#
# COMPACT_ATOMS: atom_id res chain seq x y z
N MET A 1 1.20 -19.26 17.27
CA MET A 1 1.19 -19.79 15.88
C MET A 1 2.46 -19.31 15.24
N ALA A 2 3.38 -20.22 14.91
CA ALA A 2 4.70 -19.88 14.40
C ALA A 2 4.54 -19.20 13.03
N SER A 3 5.04 -17.96 12.92
CA SER A 3 5.16 -17.26 11.64
C SER A 3 6.24 -17.98 10.85
N ALA A 4 5.84 -18.90 9.96
CA ALA A 4 6.73 -19.37 8.91
C ALA A 4 7.18 -18.12 8.13
N SER A 5 8.49 -17.94 7.99
CA SER A 5 9.09 -16.91 7.14
C SER A 5 8.60 -17.15 5.71
N ALA A 6 7.52 -16.47 5.33
CA ALA A 6 6.92 -16.65 4.03
C ALA A 6 7.85 -16.05 2.98
N SER A 7 8.51 -16.93 2.22
CA SER A 7 9.25 -16.58 1.02
C SER A 7 8.30 -15.93 -0.01
N ALA A 8 8.84 -15.03 -0.82
CA ALA A 8 8.10 -14.36 -1.88
C ALA A 8 7.43 -15.39 -2.79
N SER A 9 6.18 -15.13 -3.18
CA SER A 9 5.44 -15.94 -4.16
C SER A 9 6.30 -16.16 -5.43
N PRO A 10 6.27 -17.35 -6.07
CA PRO A 10 7.07 -17.60 -7.27
C PRO A 10 6.59 -16.85 -8.52
N GLY A 11 5.40 -16.23 -8.48
CA GLY A 11 4.84 -15.42 -9.55
C GLY A 11 3.74 -14.48 -9.04
N PRO A 12 3.10 -13.71 -9.93
CA PRO A 12 1.98 -12.83 -9.58
C PRO A 12 0.83 -13.57 -8.92
N ALA A 13 0.18 -12.96 -7.93
CA ALA A 13 -1.02 -13.52 -7.34
C ALA A 13 -2.12 -13.76 -8.41
N PRO A 14 -2.89 -14.87 -8.33
CA PRO A 14 -3.88 -15.23 -9.34
C PRO A 14 -5.00 -14.19 -9.49
N TRP A 15 -5.29 -13.43 -8.44
CA TRP A 15 -6.27 -12.34 -8.44
C TRP A 15 -5.75 -11.02 -9.05
N ARG A 16 -4.41 -10.85 -9.17
CA ARG A 16 -3.77 -9.56 -9.51
C ARG A 16 -4.29 -8.97 -10.82
N ALA A 17 -4.35 -9.78 -11.88
CA ALA A 17 -4.69 -9.29 -13.22
C ALA A 17 -6.15 -8.82 -13.29
N SER A 18 -7.09 -9.61 -12.74
CA SER A 18 -8.52 -9.25 -12.67
C SER A 18 -8.73 -7.99 -11.83
N PHE A 19 -8.12 -7.94 -10.63
CA PHE A 19 -8.16 -6.78 -9.75
C PHE A 19 -7.66 -5.50 -10.43
N LEU A 20 -6.47 -5.53 -11.03
CA LEU A 20 -5.90 -4.36 -11.70
C LEU A 20 -6.75 -3.92 -12.89
N LYS A 21 -7.31 -4.87 -13.66
CA LYS A 21 -8.25 -4.53 -14.73
C LYS A 21 -9.44 -3.74 -14.17
N ASN A 22 -10.13 -4.28 -13.17
CA ASN A 22 -11.33 -3.63 -12.64
C ASN A 22 -11.03 -2.27 -11.99
N VAL A 23 -9.93 -2.13 -11.26
CA VAL A 23 -9.57 -0.88 -10.58
C VAL A 23 -9.09 0.19 -11.55
N ASN A 24 -8.38 -0.19 -12.63
CA ASN A 24 -7.94 0.77 -13.65
C ASN A 24 -9.09 1.27 -14.54
N ASP A 25 -10.18 0.50 -14.64
CA ASP A 25 -11.40 0.91 -15.35
C ASP A 25 -12.25 1.92 -14.53
N MET A 26 -11.94 2.15 -13.24
CA MET A 26 -12.64 3.12 -12.39
C MET A 26 -12.29 4.56 -12.77
N ALA A 27 -13.27 5.48 -12.70
CA ALA A 27 -13.03 6.91 -12.93
C ALA A 27 -12.04 7.53 -11.92
N SER A 28 -12.07 7.02 -10.69
CA SER A 28 -11.11 7.29 -9.62
C SER A 28 -10.86 5.97 -8.89
N PRO A 29 -9.60 5.54 -8.68
CA PRO A 29 -9.30 4.27 -8.03
C PRO A 29 -9.44 4.41 -6.49
N GLU A 30 -10.64 4.77 -6.05
CA GLU A 30 -11.01 4.96 -4.64
C GLU A 30 -11.45 3.65 -3.99
N PHE A 31 -11.14 3.49 -2.71
CA PHE A 31 -11.62 2.35 -1.92
C PHE A 31 -11.88 2.74 -0.47
N ASN A 32 -12.71 1.95 0.19
CA ASN A 32 -12.98 2.09 1.61
C ASN A 32 -11.94 1.31 2.41
N LEU A 33 -11.17 2.00 3.25
CA LEU A 33 -10.19 1.39 4.13
C LEU A 33 -10.77 1.26 5.53
N ALA A 34 -10.94 0.03 6.01
CA ALA A 34 -11.27 -0.26 7.39
C ALA A 34 -9.98 -0.45 8.22
N THR A 35 -9.94 0.15 9.41
CA THR A 35 -8.85 -0.01 10.39
C THR A 35 -9.45 -0.28 11.77
N LEU A 36 -8.64 -0.81 12.69
CA LEU A 36 -9.01 -0.99 14.09
C LEU A 36 -8.32 0.04 14.96
N HIS A 37 -9.09 0.91 15.60
CA HIS A 37 -8.55 1.89 16.54
C HIS A 37 -8.51 1.34 17.95
N ALA A 38 -7.32 1.26 18.54
CA ALA A 38 -7.17 0.86 19.93
C ALA A 38 -7.77 1.92 20.86
N THR A 39 -8.63 1.49 21.78
CA THR A 39 -9.18 2.32 22.84
C THR A 39 -8.94 1.67 24.19
N THR A 40 -8.49 2.48 25.15
CA THR A 40 -8.31 2.07 26.54
C THR A 40 -9.52 2.55 27.34
N ALA A 41 -10.43 1.64 27.66
CA ALA A 41 -11.57 1.92 28.52
C ALA A 41 -11.49 1.00 29.75
N ALA A 42 -11.49 1.59 30.95
CA ALA A 42 -11.52 0.88 32.23
C ALA A 42 -10.45 -0.24 32.38
N GLY A 43 -9.26 -0.06 31.80
CA GLY A 43 -8.15 -1.03 31.91
C GLY A 43 -8.20 -2.20 30.92
N ALA A 44 -9.24 -2.29 30.07
CA ALA A 44 -9.29 -3.24 28.95
C ALA A 44 -8.92 -2.56 27.64
N VAL A 45 -8.08 -3.22 26.83
CA VAL A 45 -7.85 -2.83 25.43
C VAL A 45 -9.05 -3.30 24.62
N SER A 46 -9.81 -2.36 24.07
CA SER A 46 -10.86 -2.61 23.09
C SER A 46 -10.43 -2.04 21.74
N ALA A 47 -11.02 -2.55 20.65
CA ALA A 47 -10.80 -2.06 19.30
C ALA A 47 -12.12 -1.54 18.72
N VAL A 48 -12.10 -0.32 18.18
CA VAL A 48 -13.26 0.28 17.50
C VAL A 48 -12.96 0.34 16.01
N PRO A 49 -13.79 -0.24 15.13
CA PRO A 49 -13.59 -0.15 13.69
C PRO A 49 -13.77 1.30 13.23
N ARG A 50 -12.92 1.74 12.31
CA ARG A 50 -13.02 3.02 11.63
C ARG A 50 -12.94 2.82 10.13
N LEU A 51 -13.64 3.69 9.39
CA LEU A 51 -13.74 3.63 7.94
C LEU A 51 -13.46 5.01 7.34
N ARG A 52 -12.87 5.04 6.14
CA ARG A 52 -12.72 6.22 5.30
C ARG A 52 -12.41 5.83 3.87
N THR A 53 -12.71 6.72 2.93
CA THR A 53 -12.27 6.58 1.54
C THR A 53 -10.82 7.03 1.38
N VAL A 54 -10.05 6.26 0.62
CA VAL A 54 -8.66 6.54 0.25
C VAL A 54 -8.46 6.21 -1.23
N ILE A 55 -7.31 6.59 -1.79
CA ILE A 55 -7.00 6.38 -3.21
C ILE A 55 -5.92 5.30 -3.32
N PHE A 56 -6.15 4.30 -4.16
CA PHE A 56 -5.14 3.33 -4.58
C PHE A 56 -4.11 4.01 -5.48
N ARG A 57 -2.83 3.88 -5.12
CA ARG A 57 -1.69 4.55 -5.76
C ARG A 57 -0.81 3.60 -6.56
N GLY A 58 -1.35 2.44 -6.94
CA GLY A 58 -0.62 1.38 -7.63
C GLY A 58 -0.06 0.35 -6.67
N LEU A 59 0.74 -0.57 -7.23
CA LEU A 59 1.39 -1.62 -6.46
C LEU A 59 2.82 -1.22 -6.09
N TRP A 60 3.28 -1.60 -4.90
CA TRP A 60 4.62 -1.31 -4.42
C TRP A 60 5.68 -1.93 -5.33
N ALA A 61 6.76 -1.20 -5.62
CA ALA A 61 7.79 -1.59 -6.60
C ALA A 61 7.24 -1.78 -8.02
N SER A 62 6.07 -1.23 -8.33
CA SER A 62 5.44 -1.27 -9.65
C SER A 62 4.60 -0.01 -9.87
N LEU A 63 5.10 1.13 -9.36
CA LEU A 63 4.47 2.43 -9.54
C LEU A 63 4.33 2.74 -11.03
N PRO A 64 3.10 2.96 -11.55
CA PRO A 64 2.92 3.29 -12.96
C PRO A 64 3.70 4.55 -13.35
N VAL A 65 4.33 4.51 -14.51
CA VAL A 65 5.10 5.65 -14.98
C VAL A 65 4.18 6.82 -15.29
N ASN A 66 4.52 7.97 -14.70
CA ASN A 66 3.90 9.25 -14.99
C ASN A 66 4.94 10.22 -15.55
N PRO A 67 4.78 10.71 -16.79
CA PRO A 67 5.70 11.68 -17.38
C PRO A 67 5.82 12.99 -16.59
N LYS A 68 4.81 13.33 -15.78
CA LYS A 68 4.83 14.55 -14.93
C LYS A 68 5.52 14.34 -13.59
N ASN A 69 5.85 13.10 -13.23
CA ASN A 69 6.62 12.83 -12.03
C ASN A 69 8.07 13.22 -12.29
N THR A 70 8.63 14.16 -11.55
CA THR A 70 10.02 14.61 -11.74
C THR A 70 11.02 13.82 -10.90
N ALA A 71 10.56 12.87 -10.08
CA ALA A 71 11.44 12.03 -9.26
C ALA A 71 12.13 10.97 -10.11
N ASP A 72 13.36 10.64 -9.70
CA ASP A 72 14.06 9.44 -10.19
C ASP A 72 13.26 8.20 -9.80
N LEU A 73 13.14 7.27 -10.76
CA LEU A 73 12.44 6.02 -10.56
C LEU A 73 13.44 4.93 -10.20
N ASN A 74 12.99 3.98 -9.38
CA ASN A 74 13.74 2.75 -9.17
C ASN A 74 13.89 1.95 -10.48
N PRO A 75 14.94 1.14 -10.61
CA PRO A 75 15.04 0.15 -11.68
C PRO A 75 13.84 -0.81 -11.59
N PRO A 76 13.22 -1.21 -12.73
CA PRO A 76 12.05 -2.08 -12.74
C PRO A 76 12.44 -3.56 -12.55
N VAL A 77 13.29 -3.84 -11.55
CA VAL A 77 13.84 -5.18 -11.24
C VAL A 77 13.01 -5.95 -10.21
N TYR A 78 12.11 -5.26 -9.51
CA TYR A 78 11.16 -5.86 -8.59
C TYR A 78 9.72 -5.59 -9.04
N GLU A 79 8.82 -6.44 -8.57
CA GLU A 79 7.38 -6.20 -8.54
C GLU A 79 6.77 -6.82 -7.28
N SER A 80 5.54 -6.42 -6.96
CA SER A 80 4.83 -7.01 -5.81
C SER A 80 3.32 -6.91 -5.98
N ASP A 81 2.56 -7.68 -5.22
CA ASP A 81 1.09 -7.59 -5.15
C ASP A 81 0.60 -6.70 -4.00
N LEU A 82 1.45 -5.77 -3.54
CA LEU A 82 1.18 -4.97 -2.33
C LEU A 82 0.53 -3.65 -2.72
N LEU A 83 -0.66 -3.38 -2.17
CA LEU A 83 -1.43 -2.19 -2.51
C LEU A 83 -0.83 -0.97 -1.82
N THR A 84 -0.77 0.17 -2.53
CA THR A 84 -0.25 1.42 -1.96
C THR A 84 -1.32 2.49 -1.85
N LEU A 85 -1.19 3.34 -0.83
CA LEU A 85 -1.89 4.61 -0.70
C LEU A 85 -0.94 5.66 -0.10
N THR A 86 -1.31 6.93 -0.17
CA THR A 86 -0.57 8.01 0.50
C THR A 86 -1.42 8.64 1.59
N THR A 87 -0.80 9.03 2.71
CA THR A 87 -1.49 9.64 3.84
C THR A 87 -0.60 10.67 4.53
N ASP A 88 -1.22 11.61 5.25
CA ASP A 88 -0.50 12.51 6.15
C ASP A 88 -0.23 11.78 7.47
N ALA A 89 1.00 11.90 7.99
CA ALA A 89 1.50 11.28 9.21
C ALA A 89 0.66 11.63 10.45
N ARG A 90 -0.03 12.77 10.42
CA ARG A 90 -0.83 13.29 11.53
C ARG A 90 -2.28 12.80 11.50
N MET A 91 -2.69 12.07 10.46
CA MET A 91 -4.07 11.58 10.36
C MET A 91 -4.36 10.51 11.40
N ALA A 92 -5.57 10.56 11.97
CA ALA A 92 -6.04 9.65 13.02
C ALA A 92 -6.03 8.14 12.68
N LYS A 93 -5.81 7.77 11.40
CA LYS A 93 -5.65 6.37 10.96
C LYS A 93 -4.22 5.86 11.09
N VAL A 94 -3.23 6.74 11.18
CA VAL A 94 -1.80 6.36 11.17
C VAL A 94 -1.46 5.46 12.36
N PRO A 95 -1.90 5.77 13.61
CA PRO A 95 -1.67 4.86 14.73
C PRO A 95 -2.26 3.46 14.53
N ASP A 96 -3.39 3.35 13.83
CA ASP A 96 -4.07 2.06 13.60
C ASP A 96 -3.20 1.10 12.76
N PHE A 97 -2.27 1.62 11.95
CA PHE A 97 -1.34 0.80 11.15
C PHE A 97 -0.22 0.16 11.96
N PHE A 98 -0.03 0.55 13.22
CA PHE A 98 0.98 -0.05 14.11
C PHE A 98 0.39 -1.14 15.02
N GLY A 99 -0.93 -1.39 14.94
CA GLY A 99 -1.62 -2.41 15.73
C GLY A 99 -1.89 -2.01 17.18
N SER A 100 -2.31 -2.97 18.00
CA SER A 100 -2.69 -2.77 19.41
C SER A 100 -1.52 -2.86 20.39
N ALA A 101 -0.30 -3.16 19.93
CA ALA A 101 0.89 -3.01 20.77
C ALA A 101 0.97 -1.53 21.14
N THR A 102 1.03 -1.24 22.44
CA THR A 102 1.02 0.10 23.03
C THR A 102 1.69 1.12 22.13
N PRO A 103 1.04 2.28 21.84
CA PRO A 103 1.68 3.34 21.08
C PRO A 103 2.90 3.78 21.88
N THR A 104 4.07 3.23 21.54
CA THR A 104 5.32 3.83 21.95
C THR A 104 5.31 5.21 21.31
N MET A 105 5.61 6.23 22.10
CA MET A 105 5.90 7.57 21.61
C MET A 105 6.91 7.42 20.46
N GLY A 106 6.44 7.43 19.21
CA GLY A 106 7.21 6.86 18.09
C GLY A 106 6.44 6.57 16.78
N ALA A 107 5.10 6.68 16.74
CA ALA A 107 4.28 6.51 15.52
C ALA A 107 4.49 7.58 14.41
N GLN A 108 5.62 8.29 14.44
CA GLN A 108 6.02 9.26 13.42
C GLN A 108 6.98 8.68 12.38
N GLY A 109 7.59 7.51 12.66
CA GLY A 109 8.56 6.85 11.78
C GLY A 109 7.97 5.71 10.94
N SER A 110 8.87 4.95 10.32
CA SER A 110 8.56 3.79 9.48
C SER A 110 8.31 2.54 10.33
N GLY A 111 7.31 1.74 9.97
CA GLY A 111 6.93 0.53 10.69
C GLY A 111 5.49 0.11 10.37
N GLY A 112 4.88 -0.73 11.20
CA GLY A 112 3.47 -1.09 11.05
C GLY A 112 3.17 -2.52 11.44
N GLY A 113 2.23 -3.15 10.74
CA GLY A 113 1.72 -4.50 11.04
C GLY A 113 0.31 -4.50 11.62
N GLY A 114 -0.41 -3.37 11.56
CA GLY A 114 -1.80 -3.27 11.99
C GLY A 114 -2.75 -3.85 10.95
N PRO A 115 -3.80 -4.59 11.36
CA PRO A 115 -4.71 -5.25 10.43
C PRO A 115 -5.64 -4.25 9.75
N VAL A 116 -5.87 -4.46 8.46
CA VAL A 116 -6.76 -3.64 7.63
C VAL A 116 -7.60 -4.49 6.68
N GLU A 117 -8.74 -3.93 6.25
CA GLU A 117 -9.50 -4.43 5.10
C GLU A 117 -9.74 -3.27 4.12
N ALA A 118 -9.30 -3.44 2.88
CA ALA A 118 -9.58 -2.53 1.77
C ALA A 118 -10.73 -3.09 0.93
N CYS A 119 -11.80 -2.31 0.77
CA CYS A 119 -12.97 -2.72 0.00
C CYS A 119 -13.17 -1.80 -1.21
N PHE A 120 -13.08 -2.40 -2.41
CA PHE A 120 -13.32 -1.77 -3.69
C PHE A 120 -14.68 -2.22 -4.22
N TRP A 121 -15.46 -1.28 -4.73
CA TRP A 121 -16.59 -1.57 -5.59
C TRP A 121 -16.30 -0.99 -6.97
N THR A 122 -16.32 -1.84 -7.99
CA THR A 122 -15.85 -1.49 -9.33
C THR A 122 -17.00 -1.36 -10.32
N GLU A 123 -16.77 -0.63 -11.43
CA GLU A 123 -17.76 -0.46 -12.50
C GLU A 123 -18.17 -1.80 -13.16
N ALA A 124 -17.32 -2.82 -13.05
CA ALA A 124 -17.59 -4.17 -13.52
C ALA A 124 -18.60 -4.94 -12.63
N LYS A 125 -19.16 -4.31 -11.59
CA LYS A 125 -20.00 -4.95 -10.56
C LYS A 125 -19.28 -6.06 -9.77
N VAL A 126 -17.95 -5.93 -9.67
CA VAL A 126 -17.10 -6.80 -8.87
C VAL A 126 -16.71 -6.07 -7.59
N GLN A 127 -16.93 -6.70 -6.44
CA GLN A 127 -16.40 -6.27 -5.14
C GLN A 127 -15.09 -6.98 -4.86
N TRP A 128 -14.07 -6.22 -4.47
CA TRP A 128 -12.79 -6.76 -3.99
C TRP A 128 -12.61 -6.38 -2.53
N ARG A 129 -12.44 -7.35 -1.65
CA ARG A 129 -12.06 -7.14 -0.25
C ARG A 129 -10.68 -7.70 -0.02
N VAL A 130 -9.71 -6.83 0.19
CA VAL A 130 -8.30 -7.18 0.41
C VAL A 130 -8.00 -7.02 1.89
N ARG A 131 -7.75 -8.14 2.59
CA ARG A 131 -7.37 -8.16 4.00
C ARG A 131 -5.86 -8.36 4.13
N GLY A 132 -5.27 -7.76 5.14
CA GLY A 132 -3.85 -7.90 5.39
C GLY A 132 -3.34 -6.93 6.44
N ASP A 133 -2.04 -6.74 6.44
CA ASP A 133 -1.34 -5.88 7.39
C ASP A 133 -0.86 -4.62 6.67
N ALA A 134 -1.05 -3.46 7.30
CA ALA A 134 -0.63 -2.19 6.76
C ALA A 134 0.69 -1.72 7.38
N TYR A 135 1.55 -1.17 6.53
CA TYR A 135 2.84 -0.64 6.92
C TYR A 135 3.05 0.78 6.40
N VAL A 136 3.62 1.63 7.24
CA VAL A 136 3.87 3.05 7.00
C VAL A 136 5.35 3.25 6.66
N LEU A 137 5.63 3.89 5.54
CA LEU A 137 6.96 4.32 5.14
C LEU A 137 7.06 5.84 5.25
N GLY A 138 8.01 6.28 6.06
CA GLY A 138 8.37 7.67 6.28
C GLY A 138 9.77 8.00 5.78
N PRO A 139 10.27 9.22 6.08
CA PRO A 139 11.61 9.66 5.66
C PRO A 139 12.75 8.85 6.30
N ASP A 140 12.48 8.15 7.40
CA ASP A 140 13.41 7.30 8.14
C ASP A 140 13.52 5.87 7.60
N ILE A 141 12.89 5.54 6.46
CA ILE A 141 12.82 4.16 5.95
C ILE A 141 14.19 3.53 5.65
N GLU A 142 15.22 4.32 5.37
CA GLU A 142 16.60 3.84 5.17
C GLU A 142 17.44 3.87 6.45
N HIS A 143 16.90 4.37 7.57
CA HIS A 143 17.61 4.36 8.84
C HIS A 143 17.64 2.93 9.42
N ASP A 144 18.64 2.62 10.23
CA ASP A 144 18.78 1.32 10.91
C ASP A 144 17.96 1.24 12.21
N SER A 145 16.78 1.87 12.22
CA SER A 145 15.84 1.69 13.33
C SER A 145 15.23 0.27 13.26
N PRO A 146 14.94 -0.38 14.40
CA PRO A 146 14.33 -1.72 14.39
C PRO A 146 13.03 -1.78 13.58
N GLY A 147 12.20 -0.73 13.63
CA GLY A 147 10.95 -0.63 12.88
C GLY A 147 11.15 -0.55 11.37
N ALA A 148 12.10 0.29 10.92
CA ALA A 148 12.42 0.41 9.51
C ALA A 148 13.08 -0.86 8.96
N ALA A 149 14.00 -1.47 9.71
CA ALA A 149 14.65 -2.72 9.31
C ALA A 149 13.65 -3.89 9.15
N ALA A 150 12.78 -4.10 10.15
CA ALA A 150 11.75 -5.14 10.08
C ALA A 150 10.74 -4.90 8.95
N LEU A 151 10.42 -3.63 8.68
CA LEU A 151 9.59 -3.26 7.54
C LEU A 151 10.27 -3.58 6.20
N ARG A 152 11.53 -3.20 6.00
CA ARG A 152 12.28 -3.51 4.79
C ARG A 152 12.34 -5.02 4.56
N GLU A 153 12.65 -5.80 5.60
CA GLU A 153 12.64 -7.27 5.54
C GLU A 153 11.28 -7.82 5.11
N THR A 154 10.20 -7.33 5.74
CA THR A 154 8.83 -7.75 5.42
C THR A 154 8.48 -7.48 3.96
N LEU A 155 8.75 -6.27 3.46
CA LEU A 155 8.41 -5.89 2.09
C LEU A 155 9.27 -6.64 1.08
N LEU A 156 10.58 -6.79 1.33
CA LEU A 156 11.47 -7.58 0.48
C LEU A 156 11.03 -9.05 0.40
N GLY A 157 10.60 -9.65 1.51
CA GLY A 157 10.04 -11.00 1.54
C GLY A 157 8.75 -11.17 0.73
N ARG A 158 8.09 -10.07 0.36
CA ARG A 158 6.85 -10.06 -0.43
C ARG A 158 7.03 -9.48 -1.83
N MET A 159 8.20 -8.95 -2.15
CA MET A 159 8.60 -8.50 -3.47
C MET A 159 9.22 -9.66 -4.25
N ARG A 160 9.01 -9.66 -5.56
CA ARG A 160 9.58 -10.64 -6.48
C ARG A 160 10.53 -9.95 -7.43
N ARG A 161 11.68 -10.56 -7.68
CA ARG A 161 12.56 -10.12 -8.77
C ARG A 161 11.92 -10.51 -10.11
N VAL A 162 11.88 -9.58 -11.05
CA VAL A 162 11.46 -9.89 -12.43
C VAL A 162 12.62 -10.49 -13.21
N SER A 163 12.32 -11.17 -14.32
CA SER A 163 13.38 -11.68 -15.21
C SER A 163 14.17 -10.54 -15.83
N ASP A 164 15.45 -10.76 -16.18
CA ASP A 164 16.28 -9.75 -16.83
C ASP A 164 15.67 -9.29 -18.17
N ALA A 165 15.04 -10.21 -18.90
CA ALA A 165 14.33 -9.91 -20.13
C ALA A 165 13.12 -8.99 -19.89
N ASP A 166 12.34 -9.23 -18.82
CA ASP A 166 11.24 -8.35 -18.44
C ASP A 166 11.73 -6.99 -17.94
N ALA A 167 12.78 -6.94 -17.13
CA ALA A 167 13.38 -5.68 -16.67
C ALA A 167 13.87 -4.83 -17.85
N GLN A 168 14.54 -5.44 -18.83
CA GLN A 168 14.97 -4.78 -20.07
C GLN A 168 13.78 -4.28 -20.90
N ARG A 169 12.72 -5.10 -21.03
CA ARG A 169 11.49 -4.70 -21.73
C ARG A 169 10.86 -3.48 -21.05
N ARG A 170 10.64 -3.54 -19.72
CA ARG A 170 10.05 -2.43 -18.94
C ARG A 170 10.89 -1.16 -19.05
N ARG A 171 12.22 -1.27 -18.99
CA ARG A 171 13.11 -0.11 -19.21
C ARG A 171 12.90 0.54 -20.58
N LYS A 172 12.71 -0.25 -21.63
CA LYS A 172 12.55 0.27 -22.99
C LYS A 172 11.16 0.83 -23.25
N GLU A 173 10.13 0.19 -22.70
CA GLU A 173 8.72 0.49 -23.02
C GLU A 173 8.07 1.46 -22.04
N GLU A 174 8.46 1.41 -20.76
CA GLU A 174 7.78 2.16 -19.71
C GLU A 174 8.54 3.43 -19.31
N LEU A 175 9.87 3.51 -19.46
CA LEU A 175 10.61 4.73 -19.14
C LEU A 175 10.37 5.82 -20.19
N PRO A 176 9.90 7.02 -19.81
CA PRO A 176 9.74 8.13 -20.75
C PRO A 176 11.09 8.60 -21.27
N GLU A 177 11.09 9.14 -22.49
CA GLU A 177 12.27 9.80 -23.06
C GLU A 177 12.81 10.87 -22.09
N GLY A 178 14.12 10.84 -21.81
CA GLY A 178 14.78 11.75 -20.89
C GLY A 178 14.73 11.35 -19.41
N LYS A 179 14.05 10.26 -19.05
CA LYS A 179 14.19 9.65 -17.72
C LYS A 179 15.23 8.55 -17.70
N THR A 180 16.05 8.55 -16.66
CA THR A 180 16.96 7.45 -16.33
C THR A 180 16.42 6.68 -15.15
N ALA A 181 16.33 5.36 -15.26
CA ALA A 181 16.26 4.51 -14.07
C ALA A 181 17.67 4.36 -13.49
N ALA A 182 17.79 4.23 -12.17
CA ALA A 182 19.05 3.87 -11.52
C ALA A 182 19.53 2.46 -11.97
N ALA A 183 20.78 2.09 -11.65
CA ALA A 183 21.27 0.76 -11.97
C ALA A 183 20.51 -0.31 -11.18
N ASP A 184 20.53 -1.56 -11.67
CA ASP A 184 19.72 -2.65 -11.10
C ASP A 184 20.04 -2.96 -9.62
N GLU A 185 21.30 -2.73 -9.21
CA GLU A 185 21.76 -2.90 -7.82
C GLU A 185 21.36 -1.73 -6.91
N ASP A 186 20.89 -0.62 -7.47
CA ASP A 186 20.62 0.62 -6.75
C ASP A 186 19.18 0.74 -6.24
N TRP A 187 18.32 -0.29 -6.37
CA TRP A 187 16.93 -0.20 -5.91
C TRP A 187 16.85 0.20 -4.43
N SER A 188 16.06 1.23 -4.10
CA SER A 188 15.94 1.70 -2.70
C SER A 188 14.52 2.07 -2.31
N PHE A 189 14.23 1.91 -1.02
CA PHE A 189 12.93 2.25 -0.45
C PHE A 189 12.71 3.77 -0.46
N ALA A 190 13.73 4.56 -0.12
CA ALA A 190 13.65 6.02 -0.14
C ALA A 190 13.35 6.57 -1.54
N ARG A 191 13.91 5.96 -2.59
CA ARG A 191 13.60 6.36 -3.98
C ARG A 191 12.16 6.04 -4.33
N GLU A 192 11.64 4.87 -3.94
CA GLU A 192 10.24 4.51 -4.16
C GLU A 192 9.28 5.49 -3.45
N VAL A 193 9.57 5.81 -2.17
CA VAL A 193 8.79 6.81 -1.40
C VAL A 193 8.82 8.18 -2.08
N THR A 194 9.97 8.58 -2.61
CA THR A 194 10.11 9.85 -3.34
C THR A 194 9.37 9.82 -4.68
N ALA A 195 9.41 8.70 -5.39
CA ALA A 195 8.65 8.49 -6.62
C ALA A 195 7.14 8.60 -6.37
N HIS A 196 6.61 8.02 -5.28
CA HIS A 196 5.20 8.18 -4.89
C HIS A 196 4.83 9.65 -4.61
N PHE A 197 5.71 10.42 -3.95
CA PHE A 197 5.48 11.85 -3.70
C PHE A 197 5.50 12.68 -4.99
N GLY A 198 6.48 12.43 -5.85
CA GLY A 198 6.59 13.09 -7.14
C GLY A 198 5.44 12.74 -8.09
N ASN A 199 4.79 11.60 -7.89
CA ASN A 199 3.61 11.19 -8.68
C ASN A 199 2.34 11.97 -8.33
N LEU A 200 2.33 12.72 -7.22
CA LEU A 200 1.23 13.61 -6.87
C LEU A 200 1.31 14.93 -7.63
N SER A 201 0.17 15.57 -7.90
CA SER A 201 0.18 16.94 -8.43
C SER A 201 0.76 17.93 -7.42
N PRO A 202 1.26 19.10 -7.85
CA PRO A 202 1.80 20.10 -6.93
C PRO A 202 0.79 20.55 -5.85
N ALA A 203 -0.49 20.64 -6.22
CA ALA A 203 -1.57 20.97 -5.29
C ALA A 203 -1.78 19.84 -4.26
N MET A 204 -1.71 18.57 -4.69
CA MET A 204 -1.82 17.43 -3.78
C MET A 204 -0.62 17.34 -2.83
N ARG A 205 0.61 17.59 -3.31
CA ARG A 205 1.79 17.71 -2.44
C ARG A 205 1.64 18.83 -1.43
N GLY A 206 1.03 19.95 -1.83
CA GLY A 206 0.73 21.06 -0.93
C GLY A 206 -0.20 20.71 0.24
N THR A 207 -1.03 19.67 0.12
CA THR A 207 -1.92 19.26 1.23
C THR A 207 -1.18 18.75 2.46
N PHE A 208 0.05 18.27 2.33
CA PHE A 208 0.89 17.85 3.46
C PHE A 208 1.44 19.05 4.25
N ARG A 209 1.26 20.27 3.74
CA ARG A 209 1.52 21.54 4.45
C ARG A 209 0.25 22.19 4.99
N ASN A 210 -0.89 21.49 4.97
CA ASN A 210 -2.10 22.01 5.60
C ASN A 210 -1.97 22.00 7.14
N PRO A 211 -2.79 22.81 7.85
CA PRO A 211 -3.04 22.62 9.27
C PRO A 211 -3.41 21.16 9.59
N GLU A 212 -3.18 20.76 10.84
CA GLU A 212 -3.35 19.37 11.28
C GLU A 212 -4.72 18.78 10.89
N PRO A 213 -4.76 17.64 10.19
CA PRO A 213 -6.01 17.01 9.80
C PRO A 213 -6.90 16.66 11.00
N GLY A 214 -8.16 17.11 10.97
CA GLY A 214 -9.13 16.88 12.06
C GLY A 214 -9.11 17.94 13.16
N ALA A 215 -8.15 18.88 13.15
CA ALA A 215 -8.18 20.02 14.05
C ALA A 215 -9.35 20.96 13.74
N SER A 216 -9.84 21.66 14.77
CA SER A 216 -10.93 22.63 14.63
C SER A 216 -10.53 23.78 13.72
N ARG A 217 -11.42 24.16 12.78
CA ARG A 217 -11.22 25.35 11.93
C ARG A 217 -11.20 26.68 12.70
N ARG A 218 -11.64 26.70 13.95
CA ARG A 218 -11.54 27.87 14.83
C ARG A 218 -10.15 28.04 15.43
N ALA A 219 -9.33 26.99 15.44
CA ALA A 219 -7.94 27.12 15.83
C ALA A 219 -7.17 27.80 14.71
N ASN A 220 -6.31 28.77 15.06
CA ASN A 220 -5.35 29.31 14.12
C ASN A 220 -4.36 28.20 13.73
N PRO A 221 -3.83 28.22 12.50
CA PRO A 221 -2.69 27.38 12.17
C PRO A 221 -1.53 27.59 13.15
N PRO A 222 -0.69 26.56 13.37
CA PRO A 222 0.42 26.66 14.29
C PRO A 222 1.45 27.73 13.87
N ASP A 223 1.60 27.93 12.55
CA ASP A 223 2.54 28.88 11.94
C ASP A 223 2.14 29.23 10.50
N ASP A 224 2.93 30.10 9.85
CA ASP A 224 2.72 30.55 8.47
C ASP A 224 3.05 29.50 7.38
N GLN A 225 3.72 28.41 7.77
CA GLN A 225 4.05 27.29 6.87
C GLN A 225 2.86 26.34 6.71
N HIS A 226 1.96 26.30 7.71
CA HIS A 226 0.80 25.44 7.75
C HIS A 226 -0.48 26.13 7.28
N LYS A 227 -0.71 26.24 5.97
CA LYS A 227 -1.92 26.88 5.40
C LYS A 227 -2.52 26.11 4.25
N LEU A 228 -3.80 26.40 3.97
CA LEU A 228 -4.56 25.76 2.90
C LEU A 228 -4.17 26.31 1.52
N GLY A 229 -4.39 25.51 0.48
CA GLY A 229 -4.28 25.95 -0.92
C GLY A 229 -2.85 26.11 -1.45
N GLN A 230 -1.86 25.63 -0.71
CA GLN A 230 -0.46 25.69 -1.13
C GLN A 230 -0.20 24.72 -2.29
N LYS A 231 0.81 25.04 -3.11
CA LYS A 231 1.38 24.15 -4.12
C LYS A 231 2.84 23.89 -3.75
N VAL A 232 3.29 22.65 -3.93
CA VAL A 232 4.66 22.23 -3.67
C VAL A 232 5.22 21.63 -4.95
N GLU A 233 6.22 22.30 -5.54
CA GLU A 233 6.93 21.80 -6.73
C GLU A 233 8.19 21.02 -6.34
N ASP A 234 8.82 21.39 -5.22
CA ASP A 234 10.03 20.75 -4.70
C ASP A 234 9.72 19.35 -4.12
N LEU A 235 10.45 18.34 -4.59
CA LEU A 235 10.35 16.97 -4.09
C LEU A 235 10.95 16.81 -2.69
N HIS A 236 11.75 17.76 -2.24
CA HIS A 236 12.45 17.77 -0.96
C HIS A 236 11.89 18.82 0.02
N ASP A 237 10.71 19.38 -0.24
CA ASP A 237 10.04 20.33 0.66
C ASP A 237 9.93 19.75 2.08
N GLU A 238 10.66 20.35 3.02
CA GLU A 238 10.89 19.81 4.36
C GLU A 238 9.57 19.57 5.11
N VAL A 239 8.63 20.52 5.02
CA VAL A 239 7.34 20.47 5.74
C VAL A 239 6.45 19.39 5.14
N ALA A 240 6.31 19.36 3.81
CA ALA A 240 5.51 18.35 3.15
C ALA A 240 6.08 16.94 3.37
N ARG A 241 7.41 16.79 3.31
CA ARG A 241 8.09 15.50 3.49
C ARG A 241 8.06 15.01 4.93
N ALA A 242 8.08 15.90 5.92
CA ALA A 242 7.88 15.54 7.32
C ALA A 242 6.52 14.86 7.55
N ASN A 243 5.48 15.28 6.81
CA ASN A 243 4.12 14.75 6.94
C ASN A 243 3.75 13.68 5.91
N PHE A 244 4.44 13.58 4.77
CA PHE A 244 4.13 12.60 3.73
C PHE A 244 4.45 11.17 4.15
N ARG A 245 3.50 10.26 4.00
CA ARG A 245 3.72 8.81 4.17
C ARG A 245 3.18 8.03 2.98
N VAL A 246 3.90 6.97 2.61
CA VAL A 246 3.34 5.89 1.80
C VAL A 246 2.89 4.80 2.75
N VAL A 247 1.70 4.26 2.53
CA VAL A 247 1.21 3.09 3.25
C VAL A 247 1.11 1.94 2.27
N VAL A 248 1.71 0.81 2.64
CA VAL A 248 1.70 -0.44 1.88
C VAL A 248 0.85 -1.45 2.64
N ILE A 249 -0.18 -1.97 1.97
CA ILE A 249 -1.01 -3.07 2.49
C ILE A 249 -0.42 -4.36 1.92
N VAL A 250 -0.06 -5.27 2.81
CA VAL A 250 0.47 -6.61 2.50
C VAL A 250 -0.69 -7.60 2.55
N PRO A 251 -1.25 -8.05 1.41
CA PRO A 251 -2.44 -8.89 1.42
C PRO A 251 -2.14 -10.28 1.99
N THR A 252 -3.00 -10.77 2.87
CA THR A 252 -3.01 -12.15 3.35
C THR A 252 -4.22 -12.91 2.82
N GLU A 253 -5.30 -12.19 2.50
CA GLU A 253 -6.54 -12.74 1.98
C GLU A 253 -7.20 -11.75 1.01
N VAL A 254 -7.77 -12.25 -0.08
CA VAL A 254 -8.55 -11.46 -1.05
C VAL A 254 -9.86 -12.18 -1.31
N ASP A 255 -10.97 -11.46 -1.22
CA ASP A 255 -12.32 -11.96 -1.46
C ASP A 255 -12.87 -11.19 -2.67
N GLU A 256 -13.10 -11.90 -3.77
CA GLU A 256 -13.63 -11.41 -5.03
C GLU A 256 -15.09 -11.85 -5.11
N THR A 257 -16.02 -10.91 -5.12
CA THR A 257 -17.45 -11.18 -5.34
C THR A 257 -17.86 -10.53 -6.66
N ASP A 258 -18.11 -11.35 -7.67
CA ASP A 258 -18.51 -10.94 -9.02
C ASP A 258 -20.04 -11.04 -9.18
N LEU A 259 -20.68 -9.89 -9.34
CA LEU A 259 -22.13 -9.76 -9.55
C LEU A 259 -22.43 -9.25 -10.97
N SER A 260 -21.49 -9.41 -11.91
CA SER A 260 -21.66 -8.98 -13.30
C SER A 260 -22.74 -9.78 -14.03
N ASP A 261 -22.83 -11.07 -13.75
CA ASP A 261 -23.96 -11.93 -14.10
C ASP A 261 -24.92 -12.06 -12.89
N ALA A 262 -26.16 -11.61 -13.08
CA ALA A 262 -27.17 -11.65 -12.02
C ALA A 262 -27.77 -13.05 -11.80
N GLU A 263 -27.65 -13.94 -12.78
CA GLU A 263 -28.21 -15.30 -12.71
C GLU A 263 -27.20 -16.31 -12.13
N ASP A 264 -25.90 -16.02 -12.24
CA ASP A 264 -24.81 -16.84 -11.67
C ASP A 264 -23.75 -15.96 -10.97
N PRO A 265 -24.11 -15.29 -9.85
CA PRO A 265 -23.12 -14.55 -9.06
C PRO A 265 -22.04 -15.48 -8.53
N ARG A 266 -20.78 -15.06 -8.64
CA ARG A 266 -19.61 -15.88 -8.28
C ARG A 266 -18.82 -15.24 -7.15
N ARG A 267 -18.24 -16.08 -6.29
CA ARG A 267 -17.37 -15.58 -5.21
C ARG A 267 -16.14 -16.46 -5.03
N TRP A 268 -14.97 -15.85 -5.04
CA TRP A 268 -13.70 -16.53 -4.82
C TRP A 268 -12.97 -15.96 -3.62
N LEU A 269 -12.44 -16.86 -2.81
CA LEU A 269 -11.57 -16.53 -1.70
C LEU A 269 -10.15 -16.98 -2.01
N TYR A 270 -9.22 -16.04 -1.94
CA TYR A 270 -7.80 -16.24 -2.11
C TYR A 270 -7.09 -16.07 -0.77
N ARG A 271 -6.27 -17.04 -0.36
CA ARG A 271 -5.46 -16.99 0.87
C ARG A 271 -3.98 -17.16 0.54
N PHE A 272 -3.15 -16.27 1.03
CA PHE A 272 -1.71 -16.40 0.88
C PHE A 272 -1.20 -17.47 1.85
N VAL A 273 -0.55 -18.51 1.32
CA VAL A 273 0.00 -19.63 2.09
C VAL A 273 1.52 -19.71 2.01
N GLY A 274 2.15 -18.82 1.23
CA GLY A 274 3.60 -18.79 1.01
C GLY A 274 4.06 -19.72 -0.11
N ALA A 275 5.26 -19.48 -0.63
CA ALA A 275 5.79 -20.25 -1.76
C ALA A 275 6.19 -21.69 -1.43
N SER A 276 6.39 -21.99 -0.14
CA SER A 276 6.87 -23.29 0.37
C SER A 276 5.82 -24.04 1.19
N ALA A 277 4.53 -23.76 0.98
CA ALA A 277 3.48 -24.53 1.66
C ALA A 277 3.52 -25.99 1.18
N ASP A 278 4.03 -26.89 2.01
CA ASP A 278 4.11 -28.34 1.74
C ASP A 278 2.78 -29.08 2.01
N SER A 279 1.82 -28.40 2.66
CA SER A 279 0.50 -28.97 2.95
C SER A 279 -0.34 -29.09 1.69
N GLN A 280 -1.05 -30.21 1.54
CA GLN A 280 -2.13 -30.34 0.56
C GLN A 280 -3.11 -29.16 0.72
N PRO A 281 -3.61 -28.57 -0.38
CA PRO A 281 -4.66 -27.57 -0.30
C PRO A 281 -5.85 -28.09 0.51
N THR A 282 -6.56 -27.18 1.17
CA THR A 282 -7.86 -27.52 1.75
C THR A 282 -8.82 -28.05 0.67
N ASP A 283 -9.75 -28.93 1.04
CA ASP A 283 -10.64 -29.60 0.07
C ASP A 283 -11.31 -28.60 -0.88
N GLY A 284 -11.05 -28.76 -2.18
CA GLY A 284 -11.60 -27.92 -3.25
C GLY A 284 -10.79 -26.65 -3.59
N ALA A 285 -9.69 -26.38 -2.88
CA ALA A 285 -8.85 -25.22 -3.17
C ALA A 285 -7.80 -25.52 -4.26
N GLU A 286 -7.67 -24.62 -5.22
CA GLU A 286 -6.60 -24.60 -6.21
C GLU A 286 -5.41 -23.81 -5.68
N ARG A 287 -4.19 -24.33 -5.85
CA ARG A 287 -2.97 -23.60 -5.46
C ARG A 287 -2.23 -23.05 -6.68
N SER A 288 -1.90 -21.77 -6.65
CA SER A 288 -1.08 -21.11 -7.66
C SER A 288 -0.29 -19.96 -7.06
N ASN A 289 1.00 -19.88 -7.37
CA ASN A 289 1.88 -18.77 -6.99
C ASN A 289 1.88 -18.43 -5.48
N GLY A 290 1.80 -19.44 -4.61
CA GLY A 290 1.76 -19.24 -3.15
C GLY A 290 0.41 -18.78 -2.59
N TRP A 291 -0.64 -18.85 -3.41
CA TRP A 291 -2.03 -18.58 -3.03
C TRP A 291 -2.89 -19.82 -3.18
N GLU A 292 -3.78 -20.06 -2.23
CA GLU A 292 -4.93 -20.96 -2.38
C GLU A 292 -6.14 -20.17 -2.84
N LYS A 293 -6.89 -20.70 -3.80
CA LYS A 293 -8.14 -20.15 -4.34
C LYS A 293 -9.23 -21.18 -4.13
N ILE A 294 -10.34 -20.78 -3.51
CA ILE A 294 -11.55 -21.60 -3.39
C ILE A 294 -12.76 -20.79 -3.83
N GLU A 295 -13.71 -21.46 -4.47
CA GLU A 295 -14.99 -20.87 -4.79
C GLU A 295 -15.99 -21.04 -3.63
N LEU A 296 -16.74 -19.98 -3.33
CA LEU A 296 -17.71 -19.91 -2.25
C LEU A 296 -19.08 -19.54 -2.80
N TRP A 297 -20.12 -19.83 -2.02
CA TRP A 297 -21.43 -19.22 -2.25
C TRP A 297 -21.33 -17.69 -2.07
N PRO A 298 -22.00 -16.89 -2.93
CA PRO A 298 -22.03 -15.43 -2.84
C PRO A 298 -22.37 -14.88 -1.46
#